data_AF-A0A956EYL3-F1
#
_entry.id   AF-A0A956EYL3-F1
#
_cell.length_a   1.000
_cell.length_b   1.000
_cell.length_c   1.000
_cell.angle_alpha   90.00
_cell.angle_beta   90.00
_cell.angle_gamma   90.00
#
_symmetry.space_group_name_H-M   'P 1'
#
loop_
_entity.id
_entity.type
_entity.pdbx_description
1 polymer ?
#
loop_
_entity_poly.entity_id
_entity_poly.type
_entity_poly.pdbx_seq_one_letter_code
_entity_poly.pdbx_strand_id
1 'polypeptide(L)'
;PRYEREGKSYLTVGVGCTGGRHRSVACAEWLAKRMSELTELRIEAVHRDIDRVNHEAVDAQGDRASETDSIGGGPRGGEGTF
;
A
#
# COMPACT_ATOMS: atom_id res chain seq x y z
N PRO A 1 -17.53 11.86 25.08
CA PRO A 1 -18.48 12.87 25.60
C PRO A 1 -17.94 14.31 25.73
N ARG A 2 -16.63 14.55 25.99
CA ARG A 2 -16.10 15.93 26.08
C ARG A 2 -15.60 16.51 24.76
N TYR A 3 -15.11 15.70 23.82
CA TYR A 3 -14.64 16.17 22.51
C TYR A 3 -15.77 16.72 21.62
N GLU A 4 -16.91 16.05 21.62
CA GLU A 4 -18.14 16.49 20.95
C GLU A 4 -18.65 17.83 21.51
N ARG A 5 -18.48 18.06 22.81
CA ARG A 5 -18.87 19.29 23.49
C ARG A 5 -17.89 20.45 23.30
N GLU A 6 -16.65 20.16 22.92
CA GLU A 6 -15.59 21.15 22.72
C GLU A 6 -15.56 21.70 21.28
N GLY A 7 -16.39 21.16 20.38
CA GLY A 7 -16.50 21.62 18.99
C GLY A 7 -15.30 21.26 18.11
N LYS A 8 -14.38 20.42 18.59
CA LYS A 8 -13.24 19.96 17.78
C LYS A 8 -13.71 18.87 16.82
N SER A 9 -13.59 19.16 15.52
CA SER A 9 -14.06 18.28 14.44
C SER A 9 -13.22 17.00 14.26
N TYR A 10 -12.01 16.96 14.82
CA TYR A 10 -11.06 15.84 14.62
C TYR A 10 -10.25 15.57 15.87
N LEU A 11 -10.23 14.34 16.36
CA LEU A 11 -9.34 13.88 17.44
C LEU A 11 -8.25 12.99 16.83
N THR A 12 -6.98 13.38 16.98
CA THR A 12 -5.84 12.57 16.55
C THR A 12 -5.18 11.91 17.75
N VAL A 13 -4.99 10.59 17.69
CA VAL A 13 -4.30 9.81 18.74
C VAL A 13 -3.03 9.19 18.15
N GLY A 14 -1.88 9.52 18.72
CA GLY A 14 -0.59 8.96 18.30
C GLY A 14 -0.20 7.71 19.09
N VAL A 15 0.10 6.61 18.39
CA VAL A 15 0.60 5.36 18.99
C VAL A 15 1.96 5.03 18.39
N GLY A 16 3.01 5.02 19.22
CA GLY A 16 4.38 4.78 18.80
C GLY A 16 4.99 3.52 19.42
N CYS A 17 5.80 2.81 18.63
CA CYS A 17 6.77 1.84 19.14
C CYS A 17 8.14 2.18 18.55
N THR A 18 9.22 1.66 19.12
CA THR A 18 10.61 2.01 18.72
C THR A 18 10.87 1.88 17.21
N GLY A 19 10.20 0.93 16.54
CA GLY A 19 10.37 0.69 15.10
C GLY A 19 9.18 1.06 14.23
N GLY A 20 8.12 1.67 14.76
CA GLY A 20 6.99 2.20 13.98
C GLY A 20 6.10 1.22 13.20
N ARG A 21 6.51 -0.04 13.01
CA ARG A 21 5.96 -0.94 11.97
C ARG A 21 5.28 -2.20 12.47
N HIS A 22 5.40 -2.53 13.75
CA HIS A 22 4.89 -3.79 14.30
C HIS A 22 3.79 -3.56 15.34
N ARG A 23 4.18 -3.13 16.55
CA ARG A 23 3.25 -2.98 17.67
C ARG A 23 2.36 -1.75 17.52
N SER A 24 2.91 -0.63 17.08
CA SER A 24 2.14 0.61 16.85
C SER A 24 1.03 0.39 15.83
N VAL A 25 1.35 -0.30 14.73
CA VAL A 25 0.42 -0.60 13.64
C VAL A 25 -0.71 -1.50 14.13
N ALA A 26 -0.38 -2.62 14.77
CA ALA A 26 -1.37 -3.56 15.30
C ALA A 26 -2.30 -2.88 16.33
N CYS A 27 -1.75 -2.05 17.21
CA CYS A 27 -2.55 -1.30 18.18
C CYS A 27 -3.47 -0.26 17.51
N ALA A 28 -2.97 0.47 16.50
CA ALA A 28 -3.76 1.46 15.78
C ALA A 28 -4.93 0.81 15.01
N GLU A 29 -4.69 -0.30 14.32
CA GLU A 29 -5.73 -1.07 13.63
C GLU A 29 -6.78 -1.62 14.61
N TRP A 30 -6.32 -2.20 15.72
CA TRP A 30 -7.23 -2.72 16.74
C TRP A 30 -8.10 -1.63 17.36
N LEU A 31 -7.51 -0.46 17.66
CA LEU A 31 -8.24 0.69 18.18
C LEU A 31 -9.25 1.21 17.16
N ALA A 32 -8.86 1.36 15.90
CA ALA A 32 -9.74 1.85 14.84
C ALA A 32 -10.95 0.94 14.67
N LYS A 33 -10.72 -0.38 14.58
CA LYS A 33 -11.79 -1.37 14.52
C LYS A 33 -12.69 -1.29 15.76
N ARG A 34 -12.12 -1.29 16.96
CA ARG A 34 -12.90 -1.29 18.19
C ARG A 34 -13.74 -0.02 18.34
N MET A 35 -13.22 1.13 17.95
CA MET A 35 -13.97 2.38 18.01
C MET A 35 -15.05 2.47 16.92
N SER A 36 -14.83 1.88 15.74
CA SER A 36 -15.87 1.77 14.71
C SER A 36 -17.06 0.91 15.13
N GLU A 37 -16.84 -0.08 16.00
CA GLU A 37 -17.90 -0.90 16.58
C GLU A 37 -18.68 -0.17 17.69
N LEU A 38 -18.03 0.76 18.39
CA LEU A 38 -18.60 1.43 19.56
C LEU A 38 -19.24 2.78 19.24
N THR A 39 -18.93 3.37 18.08
CA THR A 39 -19.34 4.73 17.72
C THR A 39 -19.66 4.82 16.23
N GLU A 40 -20.59 5.71 15.86
CA GLU A 40 -20.91 6.03 14.46
C GLU A 40 -19.95 7.08 13.86
N LEU A 41 -18.81 7.33 14.53
CA LEU A 41 -17.85 8.33 14.10
C LEU A 41 -17.02 7.81 12.91
N ARG A 42 -16.60 8.72 12.02
CA ARG A 42 -15.63 8.41 10.98
C ARG A 42 -14.26 8.23 11.61
N ILE A 43 -13.68 7.03 11.46
CA ILE A 43 -12.38 6.68 12.04
C ILE A 43 -11.41 6.28 10.94
N GLU A 44 -10.20 6.81 11.03
CA GLU A 44 -9.13 6.60 10.07
C GLU A 44 -7.82 6.29 10.82
N ALA A 45 -7.14 5.23 10.40
CA ALA A 45 -5.81 4.86 10.90
C ALA A 45 -4.77 5.19 9.82
N VAL A 46 -3.69 5.86 10.22
CA VAL A 46 -2.60 6.28 9.32
C VAL A 46 -1.27 5.77 9.88
N HIS A 47 -0.44 5.14 9.04
CA HIS A 47 0.78 4.42 9.44
C HIS A 47 2.04 5.01 8.81
N ARG A 48 2.54 6.11 9.40
CA ARG A 48 3.70 6.88 8.89
C ARG A 48 4.89 6.03 8.41
N ASP A 49 5.28 5.00 9.17
CA ASP A 49 6.49 4.22 8.90
C ASP A 49 6.25 3.02 7.97
N ILE A 50 5.00 2.68 7.68
CA ILE A 50 4.64 1.71 6.63
C ILE A 50 4.58 2.40 5.27
N ASP A 51 4.02 3.61 5.22
CA ASP A 51 3.82 4.35 3.97
C ASP A 51 5.14 4.70 3.26
N ARG A 52 6.24 4.87 4.01
CA ARG A 52 7.58 5.08 3.42
C ARG A 52 8.11 3.87 2.64
N VAL A 53 7.75 2.66 3.06
CA VAL A 53 8.24 1.41 2.47
C VAL A 53 7.54 1.13 1.15
N ASN A 54 6.29 1.59 1.02
CA ASN A 54 5.50 1.38 -0.19
C ASN A 54 5.88 2.36 -1.31
N HIS A 55 6.44 3.54 -0.99
CA HIS A 55 6.96 4.48 -2.00
C HIS A 55 8.29 4.03 -2.61
N GLU A 56 9.14 3.33 -1.87
CA GLU A 56 10.41 2.79 -2.41
C GLU A 56 10.18 1.66 -3.43
N ALA A 57 9.02 0.99 -3.39
CA ALA A 57 8.68 -0.12 -4.27
C ALA A 57 8.02 0.29 -5.60
N VAL A 58 7.46 1.52 -5.70
CA VAL A 58 6.82 2.01 -6.94
C VAL A 58 7.81 2.64 -7.92
N ASP A 59 8.96 3.14 -7.45
CA ASP A 59 9.96 3.80 -8.30
C ASP A 59 10.83 2.81 -9.12
N ALA A 60 10.72 1.50 -8.89
CA ALA A 60 11.51 0.47 -9.57
C ALA A 60 10.84 -0.16 -10.81
N GLN A 61 9.58 0.17 -11.10
CA GLN A 61 8.77 -0.49 -12.14
C GLN A 61 8.60 0.37 -13.41
N GLY A 62 9.63 1.12 -13.79
CA GLY A 62 9.54 2.10 -14.88
C GLY A 62 10.78 2.21 -15.75
N ASP A 63 11.42 1.09 -16.17
CA ASP A 63 12.47 1.21 -17.20
C ASP A 63 12.83 -0.08 -17.98
N ARG A 64 11.84 -0.84 -18.48
CA ARG A 64 12.13 -1.93 -19.46
C ARG A 64 11.02 -2.07 -20.50
N ALA A 65 10.95 -1.12 -21.43
CA ALA A 65 10.17 -1.29 -22.65
C ALA A 65 10.69 -0.40 -23.80
N SER A 66 11.90 -0.65 -24.29
CA SER A 66 12.25 -0.43 -25.70
C SER A 66 13.66 -0.95 -25.98
N GLU A 67 13.78 -2.21 -26.38
CA GLU A 67 14.88 -2.59 -27.25
C GLU A 67 14.29 -3.49 -28.36
N THR A 68 14.46 -2.98 -29.58
CA THR A 68 14.13 -3.55 -30.88
C THR A 68 14.84 -4.92 -31.05
N ASP A 69 14.37 -5.87 -31.84
CA ASP A 69 14.40 -5.73 -33.29
C ASP A 69 13.54 -6.76 -34.00
N SER A 70 12.96 -6.27 -35.09
CA SER A 70 12.23 -7.03 -36.07
C SER A 70 13.21 -7.73 -36.99
N ILE A 71 13.22 -9.07 -37.04
CA ILE A 71 13.59 -9.79 -38.27
C ILE A 71 12.58 -10.91 -38.50
N GLY A 72 11.67 -10.65 -39.44
CA GLY A 72 10.96 -11.69 -40.16
C GLY A 72 11.91 -12.43 -41.11
N GLY A 73 11.64 -13.72 -41.35
CA GLY A 73 12.46 -14.55 -42.21
C GLY A 73 11.84 -15.88 -42.62
N GLY A 74 10.67 -15.84 -43.28
CA GLY A 74 10.26 -16.69 -44.41
C GLY A 74 10.17 -18.24 -44.29
N PRO A 75 9.30 -18.88 -45.10
CA PRO A 75 9.08 -20.32 -45.08
C PRO A 75 10.10 -21.06 -45.95
N ARG A 76 10.48 -22.29 -45.56
CA ARG A 76 11.07 -23.27 -46.49
C ARG A 76 10.38 -24.62 -46.29
N GLY A 77 9.72 -25.08 -47.34
CA GLY A 77 9.25 -26.45 -47.45
C GLY A 77 10.34 -27.40 -47.96
N GLY A 78 10.01 -28.69 -47.95
CA GLY A 78 10.53 -29.68 -48.89
C GLY A 78 11.55 -30.69 -48.36
N GLU A 79 11.26 -31.97 -48.63
CA GLU A 79 12.17 -33.12 -48.81
C GLU A 79 12.74 -33.76 -47.52
N GLY A 80 12.75 -35.06 -47.27
CA GLY A 80 12.37 -36.28 -47.99
C GLY A 80 12.70 -37.50 -47.11
N THR A 81 12.08 -38.65 -47.42
CA THR A 81 12.55 -40.04 -47.19
C THR A 81 13.36 -40.39 -45.93
N PHE A 82 12.77 -41.24 -45.08
CA PHE A 82 13.31 -42.58 -44.77
C PHE A 82 12.16 -43.53 -44.41
#